data_AF-A0A7W0PGV7-F1
#
_entry.id   AF-A0A7W0PGV7-F1
#
_cell.length_a   1.000
_cell.length_b   1.000
_cell.length_c   1.000
_cell.angle_alpha   90.00
_cell.angle_beta   90.00
_cell.angle_gamma   90.00
#
_symmetry.space_group_name_H-M   'P 1'
#
loop_
_entity.id
_entity.type
_entity.pdbx_description
1 polymer ?
#
loop_
_entity_poly.entity_id
_entity_poly.type
_entity_poly.pdbx_seq_one_letter_code
_entity_poly.pdbx_strand_id
1 'polypeptide(L)'
;MTIDAYLAELERRLPRIARRRVLAEAQDHLRDSAAQYRANGLAPHDAEAAAVSDFGPLETVARRLAAEGALRETRISTLVALGAVAFFVFPLYVVPENTLPPAPWAEKPRDIFVLQLVSIAFWLGAGALATASAGLAWTRWPYLSAPALVTAAVAIAGSSVVAAALVARWFALTPATPNWPLAGSLAAGCLLACVAAASWALARRRLLLHV
;
A
#
# COMPACT_ATOMS: atom_id res chain seq x y z
N MET A 1 35.09 -4.77 14.47
CA MET A 1 34.01 -5.75 14.24
C MET A 1 33.98 -6.04 12.75
N THR A 2 33.76 -7.29 12.33
CA THR A 2 33.65 -7.64 10.91
C THR A 2 32.32 -7.18 10.31
N ILE A 3 32.25 -7.09 8.98
CA ILE A 3 31.01 -6.74 8.28
C ILE A 3 29.89 -7.74 8.60
N ASP A 4 30.19 -9.04 8.60
CA ASP A 4 29.19 -10.08 8.85
C ASP A 4 28.62 -10.01 10.28
N ALA A 5 29.46 -9.72 11.27
CA ALA A 5 29.02 -9.53 12.65
C ALA A 5 28.14 -8.26 12.78
N TYR A 6 28.49 -7.17 12.08
CA TYR A 6 27.66 -5.98 12.01
C TYR A 6 26.28 -6.27 11.41
N LEU A 7 26.25 -6.97 10.27
CA LEU A 7 25.01 -7.30 9.55
C LEU A 7 24.13 -8.25 10.36
N ALA A 8 24.69 -9.23 11.05
CA ALA A 8 23.93 -10.15 11.91
C ALA A 8 23.27 -9.43 13.09
N GLU A 9 23.95 -8.44 13.68
CA GLU A 9 23.37 -7.65 14.77
C GLU A 9 22.35 -6.63 14.25
N LEU A 10 22.61 -6.01 13.09
CA LEU A 10 21.65 -5.15 12.40
C LEU A 10 20.39 -5.93 12.02
N GLU A 11 20.56 -7.17 11.55
CA GLU A 11 19.47 -8.08 11.21
C GLU A 11 18.52 -8.25 12.41
N ARG A 12 19.05 -8.53 13.61
CA ARG A 12 18.26 -8.73 14.83
C ARG A 12 17.40 -7.54 15.21
N ARG A 13 17.85 -6.33 14.88
CA ARG A 13 17.19 -5.06 15.24
C ARG A 13 16.22 -4.55 14.17
N LEU A 14 16.32 -5.05 12.94
CA LEU A 14 15.43 -4.67 11.86
C LEU A 14 14.11 -5.47 11.87
N PRO A 15 12.98 -4.82 11.55
CA PRO A 15 11.71 -5.51 11.38
C PRO A 15 11.77 -6.50 10.21
N ARG A 16 11.20 -7.70 10.39
CA ARG A 16 11.28 -8.84 9.45
C ARG A 16 11.00 -8.47 7.98
N ILE A 17 10.08 -7.55 7.74
CA ILE A 17 9.58 -7.23 6.41
C ILE A 17 10.56 -6.33 5.63
N ALA A 18 11.36 -5.51 6.32
CA ALA A 18 12.38 -4.65 5.71
C ALA A 18 13.75 -5.34 5.62
N ARG A 19 13.98 -6.33 6.49
CA ARG A 19 15.25 -7.01 6.73
C ARG A 19 15.99 -7.43 5.45
N ARG A 20 15.35 -8.20 4.55
CA ARG A 20 16.03 -8.75 3.37
C ARG A 20 16.61 -7.69 2.44
N ARG A 21 15.84 -6.66 2.10
CA ARG A 21 16.28 -5.63 1.15
C ARG A 21 17.28 -4.67 1.80
N VAL A 22 16.99 -4.23 3.02
CA VAL A 22 17.83 -3.29 3.76
C VAL A 22 19.19 -3.89 4.07
N LEU A 23 19.25 -5.17 4.45
CA LEU A 23 20.53 -5.85 4.68
C LEU A 23 21.34 -6.03 3.40
N ALA A 24 20.68 -6.31 2.26
CA ALA A 24 21.38 -6.39 0.98
C ALA A 24 22.01 -5.03 0.62
N GLU A 25 21.25 -3.94 0.70
CA GLU A 25 21.75 -2.58 0.43
C GLU A 25 22.90 -2.19 1.40
N ALA A 26 22.77 -2.51 2.69
CA ALA A 26 23.82 -2.25 3.68
C ALA A 26 25.07 -3.11 3.45
N GLN A 27 24.89 -4.37 3.06
CA GLN A 27 25.97 -5.30 2.74
C GLN A 27 26.78 -4.81 1.54
N ASP A 28 26.10 -4.38 0.47
CA ASP A 28 26.75 -3.86 -0.73
C ASP A 28 27.56 -2.60 -0.39
N HIS A 29 26.96 -1.65 0.32
CA HIS A 29 27.65 -0.41 0.72
C HIS A 29 28.87 -0.65 1.61
N LEU A 30 28.77 -1.57 2.59
CA LEU A 30 29.88 -1.93 3.47
C LEU A 30 31.00 -2.62 2.70
N ARG A 31 30.67 -3.49 1.75
CA ARG A 31 31.66 -4.18 0.90
C ARG A 31 32.36 -3.22 -0.04
N ASP A 32 31.63 -2.29 -0.64
CA ASP A 32 32.19 -1.25 -1.51
C ASP A 32 33.14 -0.34 -0.71
N SER A 33 32.73 0.09 0.49
CA SER A 33 33.57 0.89 1.39
C SER A 33 34.83 0.13 1.81
N ALA A 34 34.71 -1.14 2.20
CA ALA A 34 35.86 -1.97 2.55
C ALA A 34 36.78 -2.25 1.34
N ALA A 35 36.24 -2.34 0.13
CA ALA A 35 37.04 -2.44 -1.10
C ALA A 35 37.84 -1.15 -1.34
N GLN A 36 37.23 0.02 -1.10
CA GLN A 36 37.90 1.31 -1.21
C GLN A 36 39.02 1.44 -0.17
N TYR A 37 38.79 1.03 1.08
CA TYR A 37 39.83 1.03 2.12
C TYR A 37 41.00 0.10 1.78
N ARG A 38 40.72 -1.07 1.21
CA ARG A 38 41.77 -1.97 0.71
C ARG A 38 42.55 -1.36 -0.44
N ALA A 39 41.88 -0.70 -1.39
CA ALA A 39 42.55 0.00 -2.48
C ALA A 39 43.46 1.13 -1.99
N ASN A 40 43.14 1.72 -0.84
CA ASN A 40 43.96 2.73 -0.15
C ASN A 40 45.06 2.14 0.75
N GLY A 41 45.27 0.82 0.70
CA GLY A 41 46.38 0.14 1.37
C GLY A 41 46.08 -0.40 2.77
N LEU A 42 44.83 -0.36 3.24
CA LEU A 42 44.49 -1.02 4.51
C LEU A 42 44.48 -2.55 4.37
N ALA A 43 44.94 -3.24 5.41
CA ALA A 43 44.81 -4.68 5.52
C ALA A 43 43.31 -5.08 5.51
N PRO A 44 42.94 -6.28 5.02
CA PRO A 44 41.54 -6.66 4.83
C PRO A 44 40.68 -6.51 6.10
N HIS A 45 41.18 -6.95 7.25
CA HIS A 45 40.47 -6.85 8.53
C HIS A 45 40.28 -5.39 8.97
N ASP A 46 41.30 -4.56 8.81
CA ASP A 46 41.26 -3.15 9.21
C ASP A 46 40.37 -2.34 8.27
N ALA A 47 40.33 -2.70 6.99
CA ALA A 47 39.43 -2.13 6.00
C ALA A 47 37.96 -2.41 6.31
N GLU A 48 37.62 -3.63 6.75
CA GLU A 48 36.27 -3.94 7.24
C GLU A 48 35.91 -3.17 8.50
N ALA A 49 36.84 -3.10 9.47
CA ALA A 49 36.63 -2.36 10.70
C ALA A 49 36.43 -0.86 10.44
N ALA A 50 37.21 -0.28 9.52
CA ALA A 50 37.06 1.10 9.07
C ALA A 50 35.72 1.33 8.37
N ALA A 51 35.34 0.45 7.45
CA ALA A 51 34.04 0.53 6.77
C ALA A 51 32.86 0.48 7.75
N VAL A 52 32.91 -0.41 8.75
CA VAL A 52 31.89 -0.49 9.80
C VAL A 52 31.88 0.76 10.68
N SER A 53 33.05 1.27 11.06
CA SER A 53 33.18 2.49 11.87
C SER A 53 32.54 3.68 11.17
N ASP A 54 32.80 3.84 9.87
CA ASP A 54 32.26 4.95 9.08
C ASP A 54 30.78 4.82 8.77
N PHE A 55 30.30 3.58 8.62
CA PHE A 55 28.87 3.31 8.46
C PHE A 55 28.07 3.74 9.70
N GLY A 56 28.71 3.66 10.87
CA GLY A 56 28.25 4.27 12.12
C GLY A 56 27.63 3.29 13.12
N PRO A 57 27.10 3.83 14.25
CA PRO A 57 26.59 3.00 15.33
C PRO A 57 25.31 2.24 14.94
N LEU A 58 25.25 0.96 15.35
CA LEU A 58 24.14 0.04 15.08
C LEU A 58 22.75 0.63 15.38
N GLU A 59 22.54 1.22 16.56
CA GLU A 59 21.24 1.82 16.94
C GLU A 59 20.81 2.93 15.99
N THR A 60 21.76 3.80 15.62
CA THR A 60 21.49 4.97 14.77
C THR A 60 21.16 4.51 13.37
N VAL A 61 21.93 3.55 12.85
CA VAL A 61 21.74 2.97 11.53
C VAL A 61 20.44 2.17 11.45
N ALA A 62 20.16 1.30 12.43
CA ALA A 62 18.94 0.50 12.45
C ALA A 62 17.68 1.38 12.46
N ARG A 63 17.65 2.42 13.29
CA ARG A 63 16.52 3.36 13.37
C ARG A 63 16.35 4.16 12.08
N ARG A 64 17.45 4.65 11.49
CA ARG A 64 17.42 5.38 10.22
C ARG A 64 16.89 4.50 9.08
N LEU A 65 17.43 3.30 8.94
CA LEU A 65 17.01 2.36 7.90
C LEU A 65 15.55 1.90 8.08
N ALA A 66 15.09 1.71 9.31
CA ALA A 66 13.69 1.42 9.60
C ALA A 66 12.76 2.58 9.19
N ALA A 67 13.15 3.83 9.46
CA ALA A 67 12.39 5.02 9.08
C ALA A 67 12.33 5.20 7.55
N GLU A 68 13.46 5.06 6.86
CA GLU A 68 13.53 5.12 5.39
C GLU A 68 12.69 4.01 4.73
N GLY A 69 12.72 2.80 5.30
CA GLY A 69 11.88 1.68 4.88
C GLY A 69 10.39 1.98 5.03
N ALA A 70 9.97 2.55 6.17
CA ALA A 70 8.59 2.93 6.41
C ALA A 70 8.08 3.97 5.39
N LEU A 71 8.88 5.00 5.10
CA LEU A 71 8.52 6.03 4.11
C LEU A 71 8.34 5.47 2.71
N ARG A 72 9.29 4.65 2.23
CA ARG A 72 9.20 4.05 0.89
C ARG A 72 7.96 3.19 0.75
N GLU A 73 7.59 2.48 1.80
CA GLU A 73 6.43 1.62 1.78
C GLU A 73 5.11 2.38 1.83
N THR A 74 5.00 3.43 2.63
CA THR A 74 3.84 4.35 2.60
C THR A 74 3.58 4.86 1.18
N ARG A 75 4.64 5.21 0.45
CA ARG A 75 4.56 5.61 -0.96
C ARG A 75 4.00 4.49 -1.83
N ILE A 76 4.53 3.27 -1.72
CA ILE A 76 4.04 2.10 -2.48
C ILE A 76 2.58 1.80 -2.14
N SER A 77 2.21 1.74 -0.86
CA SER A 77 0.83 1.47 -0.43
C SER A 77 -0.14 2.53 -0.98
N THR A 78 0.30 3.79 -1.02
CA THR A 78 -0.52 4.86 -1.59
C THR A 78 -0.67 4.73 -3.10
N LEU A 79 0.39 4.37 -3.83
CA LEU A 79 0.30 4.09 -5.27
C LEU A 79 -0.62 2.90 -5.56
N VAL A 80 -0.56 1.85 -4.74
CA VAL A 80 -1.48 0.70 -4.83
C VAL A 80 -2.92 1.14 -4.57
N ALA A 81 -3.17 1.98 -3.56
CA ALA A 81 -4.50 2.51 -3.28
C ALA A 81 -5.03 3.37 -4.45
N LEU A 82 -4.20 4.25 -5.01
CA LEU A 82 -4.55 5.03 -6.21
C LEU A 82 -4.84 4.12 -7.41
N GLY A 83 -4.02 3.08 -7.61
CA GLY A 83 -4.23 2.08 -8.65
C GLY A 83 -5.55 1.32 -8.47
N ALA A 84 -5.88 0.91 -7.25
CA ALA A 84 -7.14 0.25 -6.93
C ALA A 84 -8.36 1.16 -7.18
N VAL A 85 -8.25 2.44 -6.79
CA VAL A 85 -9.25 3.46 -7.10
C VAL A 85 -9.41 3.58 -8.62
N ALA A 86 -8.34 3.82 -9.37
CA ALA A 86 -8.39 3.95 -10.83
C ALA A 86 -8.94 2.68 -11.53
N PHE A 87 -8.54 1.50 -11.05
CA PHE A 87 -9.03 0.21 -11.53
C PHE A 87 -10.50 -0.04 -11.19
N PHE A 88 -11.10 0.70 -10.25
CA PHE A 88 -12.53 0.59 -9.99
C PHE A 88 -13.35 1.48 -10.94
N VAL A 89 -12.84 2.61 -11.43
CA VAL A 89 -13.60 3.45 -12.39
C VAL A 89 -13.71 2.79 -13.75
N PHE A 90 -12.57 2.36 -14.27
CA PHE A 90 -12.45 2.08 -15.69
C PHE A 90 -13.20 0.79 -16.10
N PRO A 91 -12.99 -0.36 -15.44
CA PRO A 91 -13.62 -1.63 -15.78
C PRO A 91 -15.02 -1.82 -15.15
N LEU A 92 -15.34 -1.15 -14.02
CA LEU A 92 -16.60 -1.36 -13.30
C LEU A 92 -17.64 -0.26 -13.50
N TYR A 93 -17.25 0.94 -13.93
CA TYR A 93 -18.17 2.02 -14.26
C TYR A 93 -18.23 2.27 -15.76
N VAL A 94 -17.10 2.58 -16.41
CA VAL A 94 -17.07 2.97 -17.82
C VAL A 94 -17.41 1.80 -18.75
N VAL A 95 -16.80 0.62 -18.54
CA VAL A 95 -17.07 -0.53 -19.42
C VAL A 95 -18.54 -0.98 -19.32
N PRO A 96 -19.14 -1.20 -18.13
CA PRO A 96 -20.51 -1.69 -18.06
C PRO A 96 -21.52 -0.68 -18.60
N GLU A 97 -21.34 0.62 -18.34
CA GLU A 97 -22.25 1.66 -18.83
C GLU A 97 -22.22 1.79 -20.37
N ASN A 98 -21.10 1.46 -21.01
CA ASN A 98 -20.93 1.54 -22.47
C ASN A 98 -21.07 0.20 -23.21
N THR A 99 -21.13 -0.92 -22.50
CA THR A 99 -21.17 -2.28 -23.12
C THR A 99 -22.39 -3.10 -22.73
N LEU A 100 -23.13 -2.71 -21.68
CA LEU A 100 -24.35 -3.39 -21.29
C LEU A 100 -25.55 -2.85 -22.07
N PRO A 101 -26.56 -3.70 -22.34
CA PRO A 101 -27.82 -3.23 -22.89
C PRO A 101 -28.41 -2.14 -21.99
N PRO A 102 -29.09 -1.14 -22.58
CA PRO A 102 -29.70 -0.06 -21.82
C PRO A 102 -30.61 -0.62 -20.74
N ALA A 103 -30.60 0.00 -19.56
CA ALA A 103 -31.42 -0.44 -18.45
C ALA A 103 -32.89 -0.53 -18.88
N PRO A 104 -33.64 -1.57 -18.48
CA PRO A 104 -34.99 -1.83 -18.98
C PRO A 104 -36.05 -0.85 -18.43
N TRP A 105 -35.64 0.17 -17.68
CA TRP A 105 -36.53 1.11 -17.02
C TRP A 105 -36.53 2.43 -17.78
N ALA A 106 -37.71 2.98 -18.03
CA ALA A 106 -37.85 4.35 -18.56
C ALA A 106 -37.35 5.39 -17.54
N GLU A 107 -37.58 5.14 -16.24
CA GLU A 107 -37.07 5.92 -15.13
C GLU A 107 -36.38 5.02 -14.12
N LYS A 108 -35.23 5.46 -13.59
CA LYS A 108 -34.44 4.69 -12.63
C LYS A 108 -35.16 4.63 -11.27
N PRO A 109 -35.39 3.44 -10.69
CA PRO A 109 -35.93 3.30 -9.34
C PRO A 109 -35.12 4.11 -8.32
N ARG A 110 -35.83 4.82 -7.43
CA ARG A 110 -35.21 5.78 -6.49
C ARG A 110 -34.19 5.13 -5.54
N ASP A 111 -34.45 3.90 -5.11
CA ASP A 111 -33.55 3.14 -4.23
C ASP A 111 -32.23 2.80 -4.92
N ILE A 112 -32.26 2.37 -6.18
CA ILE A 112 -31.07 2.13 -7.01
C ILE A 112 -30.31 3.44 -7.23
N PHE A 113 -31.02 4.53 -7.53
CA PHE A 113 -30.41 5.84 -7.70
C PHE A 113 -29.67 6.32 -6.43
N VAL A 114 -30.29 6.18 -5.26
CA VAL A 114 -29.67 6.54 -3.97
C VAL A 114 -28.44 5.66 -3.69
N LEU A 115 -28.53 4.35 -3.87
CA LEU A 115 -27.40 3.44 -3.68
C LEU A 115 -26.23 3.77 -4.62
N GLN A 116 -26.52 4.13 -5.87
CA GLN A 116 -25.50 4.57 -6.82
C GLN A 116 -24.82 5.87 -6.36
N LEU A 117 -25.59 6.88 -5.92
CA LEU A 117 -25.04 8.14 -5.41
C LEU A 117 -24.15 7.91 -4.16
N VAL A 118 -24.60 7.09 -3.23
CA VAL A 118 -23.83 6.75 -2.03
C VAL A 118 -22.53 6.04 -2.41
N SER A 119 -22.58 5.09 -3.35
CA SER A 119 -21.39 4.39 -3.85
C SER A 119 -20.38 5.36 -4.47
N ILE A 120 -20.86 6.27 -5.33
CA ILE A 120 -20.03 7.33 -5.95
C ILE A 120 -19.40 8.23 -4.89
N ALA A 121 -20.17 8.64 -3.87
CA ALA A 121 -19.67 9.50 -2.80
C ALA A 121 -18.54 8.83 -2.00
N PHE A 122 -18.71 7.56 -1.61
CA PHE A 122 -17.65 6.79 -0.96
C PHE A 122 -16.41 6.67 -1.85
N TRP A 123 -16.62 6.43 -3.14
CA TRP A 123 -15.54 6.24 -4.09
C TRP A 123 -14.74 7.53 -4.33
N LEU A 124 -15.41 8.67 -4.52
CA LEU A 124 -14.77 9.99 -4.62
C LEU A 124 -14.03 10.35 -3.32
N GLY A 125 -14.65 10.08 -2.16
CA GLY A 125 -14.01 10.27 -0.86
C GLY A 125 -12.73 9.43 -0.71
N ALA A 126 -12.79 8.15 -1.09
CA ALA A 126 -11.62 7.27 -1.10
C ALA A 126 -10.51 7.78 -2.03
N GLY A 127 -10.86 8.21 -3.25
CA GLY A 127 -9.90 8.76 -4.21
C GLY A 127 -9.24 10.05 -3.72
N ALA A 128 -10.03 10.96 -3.13
CA ALA A 128 -9.51 12.19 -2.53
C ALA A 128 -8.56 11.89 -1.36
N LEU A 129 -8.92 10.95 -0.48
CA LEU A 129 -8.08 10.54 0.65
C LEU A 129 -6.80 9.81 0.21
N ALA A 130 -6.88 8.96 -0.81
CA ALA A 130 -5.70 8.31 -1.39
C ALA A 130 -4.76 9.34 -2.04
N THR A 131 -5.30 10.31 -2.76
CA THR A 131 -4.53 11.41 -3.36
C THR A 131 -3.91 12.31 -2.28
N ALA A 132 -4.66 12.64 -1.23
CA ALA A 132 -4.14 13.40 -0.09
C ALA A 132 -3.05 12.62 0.65
N SER A 133 -3.23 11.32 0.87
CA SER A 133 -2.19 10.42 1.40
C SER A 133 -0.94 10.45 0.53
N ALA A 134 -1.10 10.52 -0.79
CA ALA A 134 0.03 10.55 -1.73
C ALA A 134 0.77 11.87 -1.61
N GLY A 135 0.06 12.99 -1.61
CA GLY A 135 0.67 14.30 -1.34
C GLY A 135 1.43 14.29 -0.02
N LEU A 136 0.78 13.82 1.06
CA LEU A 136 1.37 13.79 2.40
C LEU A 136 2.60 12.89 2.51
N ALA A 137 2.60 11.71 1.88
CA ALA A 137 3.72 10.76 1.89
C ALA A 137 4.99 11.26 1.17
N TRP A 138 4.86 12.30 0.35
CA TRP A 138 5.98 12.98 -0.31
C TRP A 138 6.28 14.37 0.27
N THR A 139 5.57 14.80 1.31
CA THR A 139 5.81 16.09 1.99
C THR A 139 6.59 15.92 3.28
N ARG A 140 6.77 17.02 4.03
CA ARG A 140 7.38 17.04 5.36
C ARG A 140 6.50 16.41 6.45
N TRP A 141 5.26 16.04 6.16
CA TRP A 141 4.31 15.48 7.13
C TRP A 141 3.87 14.04 6.82
N PRO A 142 4.83 13.10 6.61
CA PRO A 142 4.49 11.73 6.24
C PRO A 142 3.71 11.00 7.33
N TYR A 143 3.78 11.43 8.59
CA TYR A 143 3.01 10.83 9.69
C TYR A 143 1.48 10.98 9.53
N LEU A 144 1.02 11.97 8.76
CA LEU A 144 -0.41 12.18 8.46
C LEU A 144 -0.92 11.30 7.30
N SER A 145 -0.03 10.68 6.53
CA SER A 145 -0.43 9.80 5.42
C SER A 145 -1.10 8.51 5.91
N ALA A 146 -0.61 7.94 7.01
CA ALA A 146 -1.14 6.72 7.59
C ALA A 146 -2.64 6.80 7.96
N PRO A 147 -3.12 7.81 8.73
CA PRO A 147 -4.55 7.94 8.99
C PRO A 147 -5.36 8.18 7.72
N ALA A 148 -4.88 8.99 6.77
CA ALA A 148 -5.56 9.21 5.49
C ALA A 148 -5.72 7.92 4.68
N LEU A 149 -4.69 7.07 4.64
CA LEU A 149 -4.73 5.77 3.98
C LEU A 149 -5.71 4.81 4.66
N VAL A 150 -5.77 4.79 6.00
CA VAL A 150 -6.76 4.00 6.76
C VAL A 150 -8.18 4.46 6.44
N THR A 151 -8.43 5.77 6.43
CA THR A 151 -9.74 6.31 6.08
C THR A 151 -10.11 6.00 4.63
N ALA A 152 -9.15 6.07 3.70
CA ALA A 152 -9.36 5.67 2.31
C ALA A 152 -9.76 4.19 2.22
N ALA A 153 -9.07 3.30 2.93
CA ALA A 153 -9.40 1.88 2.95
C ALA A 153 -10.81 1.60 3.52
N VAL A 154 -11.20 2.31 4.58
CA VAL A 154 -12.56 2.23 5.14
C VAL A 154 -13.61 2.72 4.12
N ALA A 155 -13.33 3.82 3.42
CA ALA A 155 -14.23 4.33 2.39
C ALA A 155 -14.39 3.35 1.22
N ILE A 156 -13.32 2.68 0.77
CA ILE A 156 -13.42 1.66 -0.28
C ILE A 156 -14.20 0.42 0.21
N ALA A 157 -13.99 0.01 1.47
CA ALA A 157 -14.78 -1.07 2.07
C ALA A 157 -16.28 -0.72 2.12
N GLY A 158 -16.61 0.50 2.54
CA GLY A 158 -17.98 1.03 2.51
C GLY A 158 -18.57 1.05 1.10
N SER A 159 -17.83 1.56 0.11
CA SER A 159 -18.22 1.54 -1.30
C SER A 159 -18.51 0.12 -1.79
N SER A 160 -17.69 -0.86 -1.41
CA SER A 160 -17.88 -2.26 -1.80
C SER A 160 -19.15 -2.87 -1.24
N VAL A 161 -19.50 -2.57 0.02
CA VAL A 161 -20.76 -3.00 0.65
C VAL A 161 -21.97 -2.38 -0.07
N VAL A 162 -21.90 -1.07 -0.37
CA VAL A 162 -22.97 -0.37 -1.08
C VAL A 162 -23.11 -0.88 -2.51
N ALA A 163 -21.99 -1.17 -3.19
CA ALA A 163 -21.99 -1.76 -4.53
C ALA A 163 -22.64 -3.16 -4.52
N ALA A 164 -22.34 -3.99 -3.52
CA ALA A 164 -23.00 -5.30 -3.37
C ALA A 164 -24.52 -5.16 -3.16
N ALA A 165 -24.95 -4.19 -2.33
CA ALA A 165 -26.38 -3.90 -2.14
C ALA A 165 -27.04 -3.38 -3.42
N LEU A 166 -26.36 -2.50 -4.16
CA LEU A 166 -26.80 -1.98 -5.46
C LEU A 166 -27.00 -3.13 -6.47
N VAL A 167 -26.04 -4.06 -6.55
CA VAL A 167 -26.12 -5.24 -7.42
C VAL A 167 -27.29 -6.14 -7.02
N ALA A 168 -27.47 -6.42 -5.72
CA ALA A 168 -28.59 -7.22 -5.24
C ALA A 168 -29.95 -6.59 -5.55
N ARG A 169 -30.06 -5.26 -5.38
CA ARG A 169 -31.29 -4.50 -5.71
C ARG A 169 -31.57 -4.44 -7.20
N TRP A 170 -30.54 -4.22 -8.00
CA TRP A 170 -30.62 -4.26 -9.45
C TRP A 170 -31.17 -5.61 -9.91
N PHE A 171 -30.61 -6.72 -9.39
CA PHE A 171 -31.05 -8.08 -9.73
C PHE A 171 -32.54 -8.34 -9.41
N ALA A 172 -33.00 -7.91 -8.25
CA ALA A 172 -34.41 -8.07 -7.86
C ALA A 172 -35.38 -7.39 -8.84
N LEU A 173 -34.90 -6.37 -9.56
CA LEU A 173 -35.68 -5.57 -10.49
C LEU A 173 -35.44 -5.94 -11.97
N THR A 174 -34.36 -6.69 -12.28
CA THR A 174 -34.02 -7.12 -13.65
C THR A 174 -33.45 -8.55 -13.71
N PRO A 175 -34.23 -9.59 -13.38
CA PRO A 175 -33.71 -10.97 -13.29
C PRO A 175 -33.25 -11.56 -14.65
N ALA A 176 -33.58 -10.94 -15.78
CA ALA A 176 -33.25 -11.44 -17.12
C ALA A 176 -31.90 -10.97 -17.70
N THR A 177 -31.13 -10.11 -17.02
CA THR A 177 -29.85 -9.59 -17.54
C THR A 177 -28.65 -10.52 -17.21
N PRO A 178 -27.86 -11.00 -18.21
CA PRO A 178 -26.92 -12.11 -18.05
C PRO A 178 -25.45 -11.71 -17.76
N ASN A 179 -25.20 -10.69 -16.93
CA ASN A 179 -23.89 -10.06 -16.72
C ASN A 179 -23.23 -10.39 -15.35
N TRP A 180 -23.68 -11.46 -14.70
CA TRP A 180 -23.37 -11.84 -13.32
C TRP A 180 -21.93 -12.31 -12.99
N PRO A 181 -21.21 -13.07 -13.84
CA PRO A 181 -19.92 -13.64 -13.42
C PRO A 181 -18.85 -12.56 -13.27
N LEU A 182 -18.91 -11.53 -14.09
CA LEU A 182 -17.92 -10.46 -14.15
C LEU A 182 -18.08 -9.46 -13.00
N ALA A 183 -19.30 -9.01 -12.73
CA ALA A 183 -19.58 -8.03 -11.67
C ALA A 183 -19.31 -8.61 -10.26
N GLY A 184 -19.74 -9.85 -10.00
CA GLY A 184 -19.51 -10.52 -8.72
C GLY A 184 -18.02 -10.78 -8.46
N SER A 185 -17.29 -11.25 -9.48
CA SER A 185 -15.86 -11.53 -9.36
C SER A 185 -15.02 -10.26 -9.16
N LEU A 186 -15.37 -9.17 -9.83
CA LEU A 186 -14.68 -7.89 -9.66
C LEU A 186 -14.95 -7.25 -8.29
N ALA A 187 -16.19 -7.32 -7.79
CA ALA A 187 -16.53 -6.83 -6.44
C ALA A 187 -15.78 -7.63 -5.36
N ALA A 188 -15.74 -8.96 -5.48
CA ALA A 188 -14.99 -9.84 -4.58
C ALA A 188 -13.47 -9.55 -4.63
N GLY A 189 -12.92 -9.35 -5.84
CA GLY A 189 -11.51 -9.00 -6.03
C GLY A 189 -11.14 -7.67 -5.37
N CYS A 190 -11.99 -6.65 -5.51
CA CYS A 190 -11.76 -5.33 -4.88
C CYS A 190 -11.82 -5.43 -3.34
N LEU A 191 -12.79 -6.17 -2.80
CA LEU A 191 -12.89 -6.43 -1.36
C LEU A 191 -11.65 -7.14 -0.81
N LEU A 192 -11.18 -8.19 -1.49
CA LEU A 192 -9.97 -8.92 -1.09
C LEU A 192 -8.73 -8.02 -1.13
N ALA A 193 -8.57 -7.21 -2.17
CA ALA A 193 -7.45 -6.28 -2.28
C ALA A 193 -7.47 -5.23 -1.15
N CYS A 194 -8.65 -4.72 -0.78
CA CYS A 194 -8.79 -3.74 0.29
C CYS A 194 -8.58 -4.35 1.68
N VAL A 195 -9.11 -5.54 1.93
CA VAL A 195 -8.88 -6.27 3.18
C VAL A 195 -7.38 -6.60 3.33
N ALA A 196 -6.71 -7.04 2.26
CA ALA A 196 -5.27 -7.30 2.26
C ALA A 196 -4.47 -6.01 2.54
N ALA A 197 -4.81 -4.89 1.90
CA ALA A 197 -4.16 -3.60 2.14
C ALA A 197 -4.36 -3.10 3.57
N ALA A 198 -5.59 -3.18 4.10
CA ALA A 198 -5.92 -2.73 5.44
C ALA A 198 -5.29 -3.60 6.54
N SER A 199 -5.35 -4.93 6.39
CA SER A 199 -4.72 -5.86 7.33
C SER A 199 -3.20 -5.72 7.34
N TRP A 200 -2.58 -5.47 6.18
CA TRP A 200 -1.16 -5.18 6.11
C TRP A 200 -0.79 -3.86 6.81
N ALA A 201 -1.57 -2.79 6.59
CA ALA A 201 -1.36 -1.50 7.26
C ALA A 201 -1.52 -1.60 8.80
N LEU A 202 -2.52 -2.35 9.27
CA LEU A 202 -2.79 -2.58 10.70
C LEU A 202 -1.70 -3.43 11.37
N ALA A 203 -1.23 -4.50 10.72
CA ALA A 203 -0.16 -5.34 11.24
C ALA A 203 1.14 -4.53 11.47
N ARG A 204 1.39 -3.52 10.64
CA ARG A 204 2.58 -2.66 10.77
C ARG A 204 2.47 -1.59 11.85
N ARG A 205 1.27 -1.07 12.12
CA ARG A 205 1.07 -0.10 13.22
C ARG A 205 1.41 -0.73 14.57
N ARG A 206 1.14 -2.02 14.75
CA ARG A 206 1.52 -2.76 15.97
C ARG A 206 3.03 -2.98 16.09
N LEU A 207 3.73 -3.16 14.97
CA LEU A 207 5.20 -3.31 14.98
C LEU A 207 5.92 -2.01 15.32
N LEU A 208 5.35 -0.85 14.95
CA LEU A 208 5.93 0.47 15.26
C LEU A 208 5.69 0.93 16.70
N LEU A 209 4.72 0.35 17.42
CA LEU A 209 4.43 0.68 18.83
C LEU A 209 5.19 -0.21 19.82
N HIS A 210 5.94 -1.19 19.34
CA HIS A 210 6.73 -2.13 20.14
C HIS A 210 8.25 -2.04 19.86
N VAL A 211 8.67 -0.93 19.26
CA VAL A 211 10.08 -0.52 19.07
C VAL A 211 10.25 0.83 19.75
#